data_AF-A0A645IDG1-F1
#
_entry.id   AF-A0A645IDG1-F1
#
_cell.length_a   1.000
_cell.length_b   1.000
_cell.length_c   1.000
_cell.angle_alpha   90.00
_cell.angle_beta   90.00
_cell.angle_gamma   90.00
#
_symmetry.space_group_name_H-M   'P 1'
#
loop_
_entity.id
_entity.type
_entity.pdbx_description
1 polymer ?
#
loop_
_entity_poly.entity_id
_entity_poly.type
_entity_poly.pdbx_seq_one_letter_code
_entity_poly.pdbx_strand_id
1 'polypeptide(L)'
;MDSAALYPPKKFFGAARNIENGGSLTILATALVETGSKMDEVIFEEFKGTGNMELKLSRQLADKRIFPAIDVDASGTRREELLMGRAELDIIWKLRRVLAGMDDQQALETLLSRMRKTANNPEFIVSIAKTTPGAV
;
A
#
# COMPACT_ATOMS: atom_id res chain seq x y z
N MET A 1 -26.75 -10.32 -5.66
CA MET A 1 -25.66 -11.21 -6.12
C MET A 1 -25.82 -12.54 -5.44
N ASP A 2 -25.64 -13.63 -6.18
CA ASP A 2 -25.52 -14.95 -5.57
C ASP A 2 -24.13 -15.06 -4.91
N SER A 3 -24.08 -15.25 -3.60
CA SER A 3 -22.83 -15.38 -2.84
C SER A 3 -22.00 -16.58 -3.29
N ALA A 4 -22.62 -17.59 -3.90
CA ALA A 4 -21.92 -18.76 -4.42
C ALA A 4 -20.97 -18.42 -5.59
N ALA A 5 -21.27 -17.39 -6.37
CA ALA A 5 -20.44 -16.97 -7.50
C ALA A 5 -19.07 -16.40 -7.07
N LEU A 6 -18.96 -15.91 -5.82
CA LEU A 6 -17.71 -15.38 -5.27
C LEU A 6 -16.78 -16.47 -4.71
N TYR A 7 -17.26 -17.70 -4.54
CA TYR A 7 -16.48 -18.77 -3.93
C TYR A 7 -15.24 -19.16 -4.77
N PRO A 8 -15.32 -19.42 -6.09
CA PRO A 8 -14.14 -19.78 -6.88
C PRO A 8 -13.07 -18.68 -6.92
N PRO A 9 -13.40 -17.39 -7.16
CA PRO A 9 -12.41 -16.31 -7.14
C PRO A 9 -11.76 -16.10 -5.77
N LYS A 10 -12.53 -16.19 -4.67
CA LYS A 10 -11.98 -16.12 -3.31
C LYS A 10 -11.00 -17.25 -3.03
N LYS A 11 -11.34 -18.49 -3.43
CA LYS A 11 -10.47 -19.65 -3.28
C LYS A 11 -9.16 -19.47 -4.05
N PHE A 12 -9.22 -18.90 -5.27
CA PHE A 12 -8.04 -18.57 -6.06
C PHE A 12 -7.16 -17.53 -5.35
N PHE A 13 -7.74 -16.41 -4.92
CA PHE A 13 -6.97 -15.35 -4.27
C PHE A 13 -6.39 -15.79 -2.91
N GLY A 14 -7.16 -16.57 -2.13
CA GLY A 14 -6.72 -17.19 -0.88
C GLY A 14 -5.74 -18.36 -1.04
N ALA A 15 -5.36 -18.72 -2.28
CA ALA A 15 -4.27 -19.64 -2.51
C ALA A 15 -2.91 -19.01 -2.13
N ALA A 16 -2.78 -17.69 -2.24
CA ALA A 16 -1.58 -16.95 -1.88
C ALA A 16 -1.20 -17.18 -0.41
N ARG A 17 0.00 -17.70 -0.16
CA ARG A 17 0.50 -18.02 1.17
C ARG A 17 2.02 -18.23 1.16
N ASN A 18 2.63 -17.98 2.31
CA ASN A 18 3.98 -18.43 2.60
C ASN A 18 3.90 -19.80 3.30
N ILE A 19 4.67 -20.80 2.86
CA ILE A 19 4.64 -22.16 3.41
C ILE A 19 5.90 -22.36 4.25
N GLU A 20 5.72 -22.68 5.53
CA GLU A 20 6.84 -23.00 6.43
C GLU A 20 7.60 -24.22 5.91
N ASN A 21 8.94 -24.11 5.79
CA ASN A 21 9.82 -25.12 5.20
C ASN A 21 9.51 -25.47 3.72
N GLY A 22 8.77 -24.62 3.02
CA GLY A 22 8.46 -24.76 1.60
C GLY A 22 8.86 -23.51 0.79
N GLY A 23 8.16 -23.31 -0.33
CA GLY A 23 8.21 -22.06 -1.09
C GLY A 23 7.08 -21.10 -0.69
N SER A 24 6.89 -20.07 -1.51
CA SER A 24 5.78 -19.13 -1.37
C SER A 24 5.00 -19.00 -2.69
N LEU A 25 3.71 -18.70 -2.57
CA LEU A 25 2.87 -18.26 -3.68
C LEU A 25 2.39 -16.84 -3.38
N THR A 26 2.88 -15.88 -4.17
CA THR A 26 2.45 -14.49 -4.09
C THR A 26 1.50 -14.19 -5.25
N ILE A 27 0.32 -13.65 -4.94
CA ILE A 27 -0.65 -13.19 -5.94
C ILE A 27 -0.82 -11.70 -5.76
N LEU A 28 -0.57 -10.93 -6.83
CA LEU A 28 -0.93 -9.53 -6.94
C LEU A 28 -2.05 -9.41 -7.96
N ALA A 29 -3.17 -8.84 -7.55
CA ALA A 29 -4.34 -8.66 -8.40
C ALA A 29 -4.74 -7.19 -8.41
N THR A 30 -5.31 -6.73 -9.53
CA THR A 30 -5.94 -5.41 -9.62
C THR A 30 -7.44 -5.56 -9.37
N ALA A 31 -7.99 -4.63 -8.59
CA ALA A 31 -9.43 -4.53 -8.39
C ALA A 31 -9.91 -3.17 -8.90
N LEU A 32 -11.02 -3.16 -9.64
CA LEU A 32 -11.67 -1.92 -10.03
C LEU A 32 -12.54 -1.44 -8.87
N VAL A 33 -12.40 -0.16 -8.53
CA VAL A 33 -13.19 0.53 -7.51
C VAL A 33 -13.78 1.80 -8.12
N GLU A 34 -14.85 2.32 -7.49
CA GLU A 34 -15.50 3.56 -7.93
C GLU A 34 -15.99 3.50 -9.39
N THR A 35 -16.42 2.33 -9.85
CA THR A 35 -16.98 2.11 -11.20
C THR A 35 -18.45 2.55 -11.30
N GLY A 36 -19.09 2.83 -10.17
CA GLY A 36 -20.54 3.03 -10.06
C GLY A 36 -21.35 1.72 -10.06
N SER A 37 -20.68 0.57 -10.18
CA SER A 37 -21.29 -0.74 -10.10
C SER A 37 -21.30 -1.24 -8.66
N LYS A 38 -22.51 -1.37 -8.08
CA LYS A 38 -22.70 -2.05 -6.78
C LYS A 38 -22.12 -3.47 -6.78
N MET A 39 -22.05 -4.11 -7.94
CA MET A 39 -21.46 -5.44 -8.09
C MET A 39 -19.97 -5.42 -7.78
N ASP A 40 -19.25 -4.43 -8.31
CA ASP A 40 -17.81 -4.30 -8.15
C ASP A 40 -17.46 -3.90 -6.72
N GLU A 41 -18.27 -3.03 -6.09
CA GLU A 41 -18.14 -2.66 -4.68
C GLU A 41 -18.27 -3.89 -3.75
N VAL A 42 -19.29 -4.72 -3.97
CA VAL A 42 -19.47 -5.97 -3.20
C VAL A 42 -18.30 -6.93 -3.43
N ILE A 43 -17.85 -7.08 -4.67
CA ILE A 43 -16.68 -7.93 -4.99
C ILE A 43 -15.44 -7.42 -4.23
N PHE A 44 -15.18 -6.12 -4.26
CA PHE A 44 -14.02 -5.51 -3.62
C PHE A 44 -14.02 -5.74 -2.10
N GLU A 45 -15.14 -5.45 -1.42
CA GLU A 45 -15.25 -5.66 0.03
C GLU A 45 -15.04 -7.13 0.42
N GLU A 46 -15.57 -8.05 -0.38
CA GLU A 46 -15.42 -9.49 -0.15
C GLU A 46 -13.97 -9.99 -0.34
N PHE A 47 -13.17 -9.31 -1.19
CA PHE A 47 -11.74 -9.60 -1.36
C PHE A 47 -10.84 -8.90 -0.36
N LYS A 48 -11.23 -7.74 0.17
CA LYS A 48 -10.48 -6.98 1.18
C LYS A 48 -10.22 -7.80 2.45
N GLY A 49 -11.17 -8.67 2.81
CA GLY A 49 -11.01 -9.63 3.91
C GLY A 49 -10.00 -10.74 3.63
N THR A 50 -9.68 -11.02 2.37
CA THR A 50 -8.84 -12.14 1.93
C THR A 50 -7.37 -11.73 1.75
N GLY A 51 -7.12 -10.49 1.31
CA GLY A 51 -5.77 -9.95 1.11
C GLY A 51 -5.07 -9.50 2.41
N ASN A 52 -3.75 -9.37 2.35
CA ASN A 52 -2.92 -8.82 3.42
C ASN A 52 -2.14 -7.55 3.01
N MET A 53 -2.21 -7.15 1.74
CA MET A 53 -1.58 -5.97 1.17
C MET A 53 -2.58 -5.24 0.27
N GLU A 54 -2.68 -3.93 0.42
CA GLU A 54 -3.49 -3.05 -0.42
C GLU A 54 -2.61 -1.90 -0.94
N LEU A 55 -2.62 -1.70 -2.26
CA LEU A 55 -1.99 -0.54 -2.91
C LEU A 55 -3.08 0.24 -3.62
N LYS A 56 -3.53 1.33 -2.99
CA LYS A 56 -4.63 2.14 -3.51
C LYS A 56 -4.10 3.20 -4.47
N LEU A 57 -4.76 3.32 -5.61
CA LEU A 57 -4.46 4.33 -6.62
C LEU A 57 -5.54 5.42 -6.59
N SER A 58 -5.12 6.68 -6.57
CA SER A 58 -6.02 7.83 -6.54
C SER A 58 -6.33 8.33 -7.95
N ARG A 59 -7.62 8.36 -8.29
CA ARG A 59 -8.12 8.96 -9.53
C ARG A 59 -7.77 10.46 -9.60
N GLN A 60 -7.89 11.16 -8.48
CA GLN A 60 -7.59 12.60 -8.40
C GLN A 60 -6.13 12.91 -8.74
N LEU A 61 -5.19 12.08 -8.27
CA LEU A 61 -3.76 12.23 -8.61
C LEU A 61 -3.51 11.92 -10.09
N ALA A 62 -4.13 10.87 -10.62
CA ALA A 62 -4.00 10.48 -12.03
C ALA A 62 -4.55 11.55 -12.98
N ASP A 63 -5.71 12.16 -12.67
CA ASP A 63 -6.31 13.24 -13.46
C ASP A 63 -5.39 14.47 -13.55
N LYS A 64 -4.63 14.74 -12.49
CA LYS A 64 -3.60 15.79 -12.43
C LYS A 64 -2.26 15.38 -13.07
N ARG A 65 -2.17 14.18 -13.65
CA ARG A 65 -0.96 13.58 -14.23
C ARG A 65 0.20 13.41 -13.25
N ILE A 66 -0.11 13.18 -11.97
CA ILE A 66 0.89 12.93 -10.93
C ILE A 66 1.08 11.42 -10.82
N PHE A 67 2.29 10.94 -11.11
CA PHE A 67 2.62 9.51 -11.11
C PHE A 67 3.87 9.18 -10.29
N PRO A 68 3.90 8.01 -9.61
CA PRO A 68 2.81 7.02 -9.52
C PRO A 68 1.64 7.53 -8.66
N ALA A 69 0.40 7.37 -9.13
CA ALA A 69 -0.81 7.93 -8.51
C ALA A 69 -1.25 7.16 -7.25
N ILE A 70 -0.32 6.93 -6.33
CA ILE A 70 -0.51 6.11 -5.13
C ILE A 70 -1.05 6.99 -4.00
N ASP A 71 -2.13 6.54 -3.38
CA ASP A 71 -2.61 7.03 -2.09
C ASP A 71 -1.76 6.37 -1.00
N VAL A 72 -0.78 7.11 -0.48
CA VAL A 72 0.25 6.59 0.44
C VAL A 72 -0.34 6.25 1.81
N ASP A 73 -1.35 7.01 2.25
CA ASP A 73 -1.97 6.82 3.56
C ASP A 73 -2.87 5.57 3.55
N ALA A 74 -3.74 5.45 2.54
CA ALA A 74 -4.68 4.34 2.44
C ALA A 74 -4.05 3.01 1.98
N SER A 75 -2.85 3.05 1.37
CA SER A 75 -2.10 1.82 1.05
C SER A 75 -1.47 1.22 2.30
N GLY A 76 -1.19 -0.08 2.34
CA GLY A 76 -0.54 -0.71 3.48
C GLY A 76 -0.41 -2.23 3.38
N THR A 77 0.41 -2.81 4.26
CA THR A 77 0.57 -4.28 4.40
C THR A 77 0.38 -4.68 5.85
N ARG A 78 -0.45 -5.69 6.10
CA ARG A 78 -0.62 -6.28 7.44
C ARG A 78 0.65 -7.03 7.81
N ARG A 79 1.06 -6.92 9.08
CA ARG A 79 2.27 -7.54 9.62
C ARG A 79 3.56 -7.13 8.91
N GLU A 80 3.66 -5.85 8.53
CA GLU A 80 4.84 -5.30 7.86
C GLU A 80 6.12 -5.37 8.72
N GLU A 81 6.00 -5.55 10.04
CA GLU A 81 7.11 -5.81 10.96
C GLU A 81 7.85 -7.13 10.67
N LEU A 82 7.24 -8.04 9.92
CA LEU A 82 7.90 -9.26 9.44
C LEU A 82 8.71 -9.04 8.16
N LEU A 83 8.49 -7.92 7.47
CA LEU A 83 9.05 -7.63 6.14
C LEU A 83 10.19 -6.63 6.18
N MET A 84 10.27 -5.82 7.24
CA MET A 84 11.26 -4.76 7.40
C MET A 84 12.00 -4.89 8.73
N GLY A 85 13.24 -4.38 8.76
CA GLY A 85 13.98 -4.27 10.02
C GLY A 85 13.32 -3.27 10.97
N ARG A 86 13.43 -3.50 12.29
CA ARG A 86 12.77 -2.64 13.30
C ARG A 86 13.12 -1.15 13.16
N ALA A 87 14.40 -0.84 12.92
CA ALA A 87 14.85 0.55 12.75
C ALA A 87 14.27 1.21 11.49
N GLU A 88 14.17 0.46 10.39
CA GLU A 88 13.53 0.92 9.15
C GLU A 88 12.03 1.15 9.37
N LEU A 89 11.35 0.21 10.01
CA LEU A 89 9.93 0.28 10.31
C LEU A 89 9.58 1.53 11.14
N ASP A 90 10.36 1.82 12.19
CA ASP A 90 10.15 2.99 13.04
C ASP A 90 10.25 4.31 12.24
N ILE A 91 11.17 4.36 11.25
CA ILE A 91 11.32 5.53 10.36
C ILE A 91 10.13 5.61 9.40
N ILE A 92 9.71 4.50 8.80
CA ILE A 92 8.56 4.46 7.88
C ILE A 92 7.27 4.87 8.59
N TRP A 93 7.05 4.45 9.83
CA TRP A 93 5.89 4.87 10.62
C TRP A 93 5.89 6.35 10.97
N LYS A 94 7.06 6.92 11.24
CA LYS A 94 7.21 8.37 11.43
C LYS A 94 6.91 9.13 10.13
N LEU A 95 7.44 8.65 9.00
CA LEU A 95 7.16 9.21 7.68
C LEU A 95 5.65 9.17 7.38
N ARG A 96 4.99 8.02 7.59
CA ARG A 96 3.54 7.87 7.41
C ARG A 96 2.75 8.87 8.22
N ARG A 97 3.09 9.06 9.51
CA ARG A 97 2.42 10.04 10.38
C ARG A 97 2.54 11.47 9.86
N VAL A 98 3.69 11.84 9.29
CA VAL A 98 3.88 13.15 8.67
C VAL A 98 3.03 13.30 7.42
N LEU A 99 3.02 12.28 6.55
CA LEU A 99 2.27 12.30 5.29
C LEU A 99 0.74 12.29 5.51
N ALA A 100 0.25 11.59 6.54
CA ALA A 100 -1.17 11.54 6.89
C ALA A 100 -1.74 12.90 7.34
N GLY A 101 -0.88 13.86 7.70
CA GLY A 101 -1.27 15.23 8.02
C GLY A 101 -1.41 16.15 6.78
N MET A 102 -1.13 15.64 5.58
CA MET A 102 -1.18 16.36 4.31
C MET A 102 -2.35 15.85 3.45
N ASP A 103 -2.79 16.63 2.47
CA ASP A 103 -3.65 16.09 1.42
C ASP A 103 -2.86 15.14 0.48
N ASP A 104 -3.56 14.24 -0.22
CA ASP A 104 -2.96 13.19 -1.08
C ASP A 104 -1.93 13.74 -2.07
N GLN A 105 -2.21 14.89 -2.69
CA GLN A 105 -1.31 15.49 -3.67
C GLN A 105 -0.05 15.99 -2.98
N GLN A 106 -0.20 16.79 -1.93
CA GLN A 106 0.93 17.32 -1.19
C GLN A 106 1.79 16.19 -0.59
N ALA A 107 1.16 15.14 -0.04
CA ALA A 107 1.84 13.99 0.51
C ALA A 107 2.72 13.30 -0.54
N LEU A 108 2.14 12.96 -1.70
CA LEU A 108 2.88 12.27 -2.76
C LEU A 108 3.97 13.14 -3.38
N GLU A 109 3.71 14.42 -3.66
CA GLU A 109 4.72 15.33 -4.19
C GLU A 109 5.88 15.53 -3.22
N THR A 110 5.60 15.63 -1.92
CA THR A 110 6.63 15.73 -0.87
C THR A 110 7.47 14.47 -0.81
N LEU A 111 6.84 13.30 -0.86
CA LEU A 111 7.52 12.00 -0.90
C LEU A 111 8.45 11.90 -2.11
N LEU A 112 7.91 12.14 -3.31
CA LEU A 112 8.66 12.07 -4.56
C LEU A 112 9.80 13.08 -4.62
N SER A 113 9.58 14.31 -4.14
CA SER A 113 10.60 15.35 -4.07
C SER A 113 11.78 14.94 -3.19
N ARG A 114 11.53 14.24 -2.08
CA ARG A 114 12.58 13.71 -1.20
C ARG A 114 13.28 12.49 -1.82
N MET A 115 12.53 11.54 -2.35
CA MET A 115 13.10 10.34 -3.00
C MET A 115 14.02 10.71 -4.18
N ARG A 116 13.64 11.72 -4.99
CA ARG A 116 14.44 12.19 -6.13
C ARG A 116 15.79 12.81 -5.72
N LYS A 117 15.96 13.20 -4.46
CA LYS A 117 17.22 13.76 -3.94
C LYS A 117 18.19 12.68 -3.46
N THR A 118 17.81 11.41 -3.52
CA THR A 118 18.60 10.27 -3.06
C THR A 118 18.77 9.26 -4.18
N ALA A 119 19.89 8.54 -4.19
CA ALA A 119 20.19 7.57 -5.23
C ALA A 119 19.39 6.26 -5.06
N ASN A 120 18.98 5.93 -3.83
CA ASN A 120 18.30 4.66 -3.51
C ASN A 120 17.47 4.76 -2.21
N ASN A 121 16.66 3.73 -1.96
CA ASN A 121 15.77 3.66 -0.79
C ASN A 121 16.52 3.67 0.56
N PRO A 122 17.64 2.94 0.75
CA PRO A 122 18.41 3.04 2.00
C PRO A 122 18.87 4.47 2.31
N GLU A 123 19.39 5.19 1.32
CA GLU A 123 19.78 6.59 1.48
C GLU A 123 18.57 7.49 1.81
N PHE A 124 17.44 7.26 1.13
CA PHE A 124 16.18 7.92 1.43
C PHE A 124 15.77 7.73 2.90
N ILE A 125 15.73 6.50 3.39
CA ILE A 125 15.34 6.17 4.77
C ILE A 125 16.26 6.88 5.77
N VAL A 126 17.59 6.87 5.54
CA VAL A 126 18.56 7.59 6.37
C VAL A 126 18.31 9.10 6.34
N SER A 127 17.93 9.67 5.19
CA SER A 127 17.60 11.10 5.07
C SER A 127 16.35 11.48 5.87
N ILE A 128 15.35 10.60 5.93
CA ILE A 128 14.13 10.80 6.74
C ILE A 128 14.47 10.76 8.23
N ALA A 129 15.27 9.78 8.67
CA ALA A 129 15.67 9.66 10.07
C ALA A 129 16.32 10.95 10.62
N LYS A 130 17.07 11.67 9.78
CA LYS A 130 17.71 12.95 10.15
C LYS A 130 16.74 14.14 10.20
N THR A 131 15.60 14.07 9.51
CA THR A 131 14.70 15.22 9.31
C THR A 131 13.39 15.13 10.07
N THR A 132 13.06 14.00 10.70
CA THR A 132 11.85 13.86 11.53
C THR A 132 12.15 14.12 13.01
N PRO A 133 11.46 15.06 13.68
CA PRO A 133 11.65 15.35 15.10
C PRO A 133 11.43 14.09 15.96
N GLY A 134 12.30 13.86 16.95
CA GLY A 134 12.25 12.67 17.83
C GLY A 134 13.24 11.56 17.45
N ALA A 135 14.32 11.90 16.75
CA ALA A 135 15.53 11.08 16.66
C ALA A 135 16.57 11.61 17.66
N VAL A 136 16.32 11.35 18.95
CA VAL A 136 17.32 11.36 20.02
C VAL A 136 16.99 10.18 20.93
#